data_AF-A0A4U2YHF4-F1
#
_entry.id   AF-A0A4U2YHF4-F1
#
_cell.length_a   1.000
_cell.length_b   1.000
_cell.length_c   1.000
_cell.angle_alpha   90.00
_cell.angle_beta   90.00
_cell.angle_gamma   90.00
#
_symmetry.space_group_name_H-M   'P 1'
#
loop_
_entity.id
_entity.type
_entity.pdbx_description
1 polymer ?
#
loop_
_entity_poly.entity_id
_entity_poly.type
_entity_poly.pdbx_seq_one_letter_code
_entity_poly.pdbx_strand_id
1 'polypeptide(L)'
;MADVTLPWAAEKVVVDLDTCVKTGRPTNETVTLRGTTTPLWITVLLVFSVFGYLLATMLTMRRYELKVPFTHAAYDHWNRRRWAAWAAGLTGGGFLAGAVAANDGRSGVLAGVGLVILTGAVVFGVANSLRNSVGVHVNRDQDLVIVRTHPSFADAVRAAAVEPLARA
;
A
#
# COMPACT_ATOMS: atom_id res chain seq x y z
N MET A 1 -12.81 8.65 6.97
CA MET A 1 -11.99 7.48 7.35
C MET A 1 -11.25 7.86 8.61
N ALA A 2 -10.98 6.90 9.49
CA ALA A 2 -10.27 7.16 10.73
C ALA A 2 -8.82 6.66 10.61
N ASP A 3 -7.93 7.29 11.38
CA ASP A 3 -6.54 6.91 11.49
C ASP A 3 -6.29 6.36 12.90
N VAL A 4 -5.52 5.28 12.98
CA VAL A 4 -5.22 4.56 14.22
C VAL A 4 -3.72 4.53 14.40
N THR A 5 -3.23 5.14 15.48
CA THR A 5 -1.83 5.09 15.87
C THR A 5 -1.59 3.89 16.76
N LEU A 6 -0.65 3.03 16.35
CA LEU A 6 -0.17 1.91 17.13
C LEU A 6 1.27 2.20 17.57
N PRO A 7 1.58 2.10 18.88
CA PRO A 7 2.94 2.25 19.34
C PRO A 7 3.82 1.18 18.67
N TRP A 8 4.99 1.58 18.18
CA TRP A 8 5.96 0.66 17.60
C TRP A 8 6.60 -0.17 18.71
N ALA A 9 5.90 -1.19 19.19
CA ALA A 9 6.36 -2.01 20.31
C ALA A 9 7.19 -3.24 19.88
N ALA A 10 7.08 -3.70 18.62
CA ALA A 10 7.82 -4.84 18.11
C ALA A 10 7.78 -4.93 16.58
N GLU A 11 8.67 -5.73 15.99
CA GLU A 11 8.67 -6.12 14.56
C GLU A 11 7.33 -6.75 14.12
N LYS A 12 6.55 -7.27 15.09
CA LYS A 12 5.24 -7.88 14.91
C LYS A 12 4.21 -7.21 15.80
N VAL A 13 3.23 -6.54 15.20
CA VAL A 13 2.07 -5.99 15.90
C VAL A 13 0.85 -6.83 15.53
N VAL A 14 0.18 -7.37 16.56
CA VAL A 14 -1.06 -8.15 16.40
C VAL A 14 -2.19 -7.34 16.99
N VAL A 15 -3.19 -7.03 16.17
CA VAL A 15 -4.42 -6.40 16.63
C VAL A 15 -5.49 -7.47 16.67
N ASP A 16 -5.76 -7.98 17.87
CA ASP A 16 -6.79 -9.00 18.12
C ASP A 16 -8.14 -8.30 18.35
N LEU A 17 -8.82 -7.99 17.26
CA LEU A 17 -10.14 -7.36 17.27
C LEU A 17 -11.03 -8.10 16.27
N ASP A 18 -12.26 -8.39 16.68
CA ASP A 18 -13.22 -9.07 15.81
C ASP A 18 -13.79 -8.15 14.72
N THR A 19 -13.31 -6.91 14.57
CA THR A 19 -13.86 -5.95 13.60
C THR A 19 -12.92 -5.78 12.40
N CYS A 20 -13.41 -6.04 11.20
CA CYS A 20 -12.63 -5.88 9.97
C CYS A 20 -12.18 -4.44 9.77
N VAL A 21 -10.88 -4.23 9.51
CA VAL A 21 -10.25 -2.91 9.39
C VAL A 21 -10.87 -2.03 8.29
N LYS A 22 -11.36 -2.64 7.20
CA LYS A 22 -11.84 -1.93 6.01
C LYS A 22 -13.36 -1.84 5.90
N THR A 23 -14.05 -2.92 6.23
CA THR A 23 -15.51 -3.01 6.09
C THR A 23 -16.25 -2.70 7.39
N GLY A 24 -15.56 -2.76 8.54
CA GLY A 24 -16.16 -2.56 9.85
C GLY A 24 -17.07 -3.69 10.31
N ARG A 25 -17.15 -4.79 9.55
CA ARG A 25 -17.98 -5.97 9.87
C ARG A 25 -17.23 -6.92 10.81
N PRO A 26 -17.95 -7.71 11.62
CA PRO A 26 -17.32 -8.75 12.43
C PRO A 26 -16.60 -9.77 11.53
N THR A 27 -15.37 -10.14 11.90
CA THR A 27 -14.53 -11.12 11.18
C THR A 27 -13.58 -11.80 12.15
N ASN A 28 -13.42 -13.12 12.00
CA ASN A 28 -12.39 -13.90 12.71
C ASN A 28 -11.14 -14.11 11.83
N GLU A 29 -11.19 -13.63 10.59
CA GLU A 29 -10.09 -13.75 9.64
C GLU A 29 -9.07 -12.63 9.83
N THR A 30 -7.80 -13.02 9.86
CA THR A 30 -6.68 -12.08 9.93
C THR A 30 -5.81 -12.20 8.68
N VAL A 31 -5.32 -11.06 8.20
CA VAL A 31 -4.36 -10.99 7.10
C VAL A 31 -3.08 -10.36 7.62
N THR A 32 -1.95 -10.94 7.24
CA THR A 32 -0.64 -10.41 7.58
C THR A 32 -0.20 -9.43 6.50
N LEU A 33 -0.22 -8.15 6.82
CA LEU A 33 0.31 -7.09 5.99
C LEU A 33 1.81 -6.99 6.22
N ARG A 34 2.58 -7.32 5.17
CA ARG A 34 4.02 -7.13 5.14
C ARG A 34 4.32 -5.93 4.28
N GLY A 35 5.18 -5.06 4.76
CA GLY A 35 5.58 -3.90 4.01
C GLY A 35 6.92 -3.37 4.47
N THR A 36 7.35 -2.37 3.72
CA THR A 36 8.50 -1.56 4.06
C THR A 36 8.07 -0.13 4.10
N THR A 37 8.64 0.61 5.04
CA THR A 37 8.41 2.04 5.19
C THR A 37 9.74 2.76 4.99
N THR A 38 9.67 3.86 4.27
CA THR A 38 10.79 4.78 4.05
C THR A 38 10.37 6.15 4.54
N PRO A 39 11.24 6.86 5.29
CA PRO A 39 10.97 8.24 5.67
C PRO A 39 10.68 9.11 4.44
N LEU A 40 9.62 9.94 4.51
CA LEU A 40 9.17 10.77 3.39
C LEU A 40 10.25 11.75 2.90
N TRP A 41 11.15 12.20 3.79
CA TRP A 41 12.25 13.09 3.42
C TRP A 41 13.24 12.45 2.43
N ILE A 42 13.32 11.11 2.38
CA ILE A 42 14.19 10.40 1.43
C ILE A 42 13.70 10.59 0.01
N THR A 43 12.39 10.73 -0.19
CA THR A 43 11.82 11.01 -1.51
C THR A 43 12.33 12.33 -2.09
N VAL A 44 12.74 13.29 -1.24
CA VAL A 44 13.38 14.54 -1.69
C VAL A 44 14.73 14.28 -2.35
N LEU A 45 15.48 13.25 -1.91
CA LEU A 45 16.77 12.88 -2.52
C LEU A 45 16.63 12.44 -3.98
N LEU A 46 15.46 11.93 -4.39
CA LEU A 46 15.17 11.54 -5.78
C LEU A 46 15.38 12.72 -6.75
N VAL A 47 15.09 13.95 -6.30
CA VAL A 47 15.24 15.17 -7.10
C VAL A 47 16.71 15.49 -7.36
N PHE A 48 17.60 15.15 -6.42
CA PHE A 48 19.03 15.46 -6.52
C PHE A 48 19.83 14.32 -7.16
N SER A 49 19.53 13.07 -6.81
CA SER A 49 20.25 11.90 -7.31
C SER A 49 19.43 10.63 -7.13
N VAL A 50 19.21 9.92 -8.25
CA VAL A 50 18.61 8.58 -8.23
C VAL A 50 19.48 7.61 -7.42
N PHE A 51 20.81 7.67 -7.56
CA PHE A 51 21.71 6.79 -6.82
C PHE A 51 21.67 7.05 -5.31
N GLY A 52 21.70 8.33 -4.91
CA GLY A 52 21.58 8.73 -3.50
C GLY A 52 20.25 8.29 -2.90
N TYR A 53 19.16 8.44 -3.64
CA TYR A 53 17.84 7.95 -3.25
C TYR A 53 17.81 6.43 -3.03
N LEU A 54 18.36 5.65 -3.96
CA LEU A 54 18.38 4.18 -3.84
C LEU A 54 19.22 3.73 -2.65
N LEU A 55 20.40 4.31 -2.45
CA LEU A 55 21.29 3.97 -1.33
C LEU A 55 20.63 4.34 0.02
N ALA A 56 20.11 5.56 0.14
CA ALA A 56 19.42 6.01 1.35
C ALA A 56 18.18 5.15 1.64
N THR A 57 17.40 4.81 0.61
CA THR A 57 16.26 3.90 0.73
C THR A 57 16.69 2.55 1.26
N MET A 58 17.74 1.94 0.70
CA MET A 58 18.23 0.63 1.14
C MET A 58 18.70 0.65 2.61
N LEU A 59 19.39 1.71 3.04
CA LEU A 59 19.91 1.85 4.41
C LEU A 59 18.85 2.16 5.47
N THR A 60 17.75 2.80 5.07
CA THR A 60 16.70 3.28 6.00
C THR A 60 15.43 2.45 5.93
N MET A 61 15.34 1.51 4.99
CA MET A 61 14.17 0.66 4.80
C MET A 61 13.93 -0.16 6.06
N ARG A 62 12.82 0.10 6.73
CA ARG A 62 12.36 -0.73 7.85
C ARG A 62 11.25 -1.65 7.38
N ARG A 63 11.41 -2.94 7.67
CA ARG A 63 10.39 -3.96 7.44
C ARG A 63 9.43 -3.96 8.61
N TYR A 64 8.14 -4.17 8.33
CA TYR A 64 7.12 -4.38 9.35
C TYR A 64 6.23 -5.55 8.95
N GLU A 65 5.79 -6.30 9.96
CA GLU A 65 4.78 -7.34 9.84
C GLU A 65 3.60 -7.02 10.76
N LEU A 66 2.47 -6.66 10.16
CA LEU A 66 1.27 -6.22 10.88
C LEU A 66 0.16 -7.24 10.62
N LYS A 67 -0.35 -7.90 11.67
CA LYS A 67 -1.52 -8.76 11.58
C LYS A 67 -2.77 -7.95 11.93
N VAL A 68 -3.67 -7.80 10.95
CA VAL A 68 -4.93 -7.06 11.12
C VAL A 68 -6.13 -7.91 10.72
N PRO A 69 -7.28 -7.71 11.37
CA PRO A 69 -8.54 -8.35 10.98
C PRO A 69 -8.98 -7.81 9.62
N PHE A 70 -9.02 -8.70 8.63
CA PHE A 70 -9.35 -8.34 7.26
C PHE A 70 -10.06 -9.51 6.58
N THR A 71 -11.26 -9.25 6.06
CA THR A 71 -12.02 -10.27 5.33
C THR A 71 -11.31 -10.66 4.03
N HIS A 72 -11.09 -11.95 3.79
CA HIS A 72 -10.40 -12.46 2.58
C HIS A 72 -11.08 -11.98 1.30
N ALA A 73 -12.41 -11.92 1.25
CA ALA A 73 -13.14 -11.44 0.08
C ALA A 73 -12.74 -10.01 -0.34
N ALA A 74 -12.52 -9.11 0.62
CA ALA A 74 -12.06 -7.76 0.34
C ALA A 74 -10.59 -7.75 -0.10
N TYR A 75 -9.77 -8.64 0.48
CA TYR A 75 -8.34 -8.73 0.19
C TYR A 75 -8.09 -9.27 -1.22
N ASP A 76 -8.78 -10.35 -1.57
CA ASP A 76 -8.74 -10.97 -2.89
C ASP A 76 -9.21 -10.01 -3.97
N HIS A 77 -10.25 -9.22 -3.68
CA HIS A 77 -10.72 -8.21 -4.61
C HIS A 77 -9.69 -7.12 -4.88
N TRP A 78 -9.04 -6.63 -3.82
CA TRP A 78 -7.94 -5.68 -3.95
C TRP A 78 -6.76 -6.29 -4.72
N ASN A 79 -6.36 -7.52 -4.39
CA ASN A 79 -5.21 -8.19 -5.00
C ASN A 79 -5.46 -8.49 -6.48
N ARG A 80 -6.64 -8.98 -6.86
CA ARG A 80 -7.02 -9.20 -8.27
C ARG A 80 -6.96 -7.91 -9.08
N ARG A 81 -7.51 -6.82 -8.56
CA ARG A 81 -7.47 -5.50 -9.23
C ARG A 81 -6.06 -4.95 -9.33
N ARG A 82 -5.24 -5.14 -8.30
CA ARG A 82 -3.82 -4.78 -8.31
C ARG A 82 -3.07 -5.56 -9.39
N TRP A 83 -3.30 -6.86 -9.49
CA TRP A 83 -2.68 -7.69 -10.52
C TRP A 83 -3.13 -7.28 -11.93
N ALA A 84 -4.42 -6.99 -12.12
CA ALA A 84 -4.93 -6.48 -13.40
C ALA A 84 -4.29 -5.15 -13.79
N ALA A 85 -4.09 -4.23 -12.84
CA ALA A 85 -3.39 -2.97 -13.07
C ALA A 85 -1.92 -3.21 -13.49
N TRP A 86 -1.24 -4.14 -12.83
CA TRP A 86 0.12 -4.53 -13.19
C TRP A 86 0.21 -5.15 -14.58
N ALA A 87 -0.69 -6.09 -14.91
CA ALA A 87 -0.76 -6.70 -16.23
C ALA A 87 -0.97 -5.64 -17.32
N ALA A 88 -1.92 -4.73 -17.13
CA ALA A 88 -2.14 -3.61 -18.06
C ALA A 88 -0.92 -2.70 -18.19
N GLY A 89 -0.24 -2.39 -17.08
CA GLY A 89 0.99 -1.60 -17.08
C GLY A 89 2.13 -2.27 -17.87
N LEU A 90 2.33 -3.57 -17.68
CA LEU A 90 3.32 -4.35 -18.45
C LEU A 90 2.97 -4.37 -19.94
N THR A 91 1.69 -4.53 -20.29
CA THR A 91 1.22 -4.46 -21.67
C THR A 91 1.52 -3.09 -22.29
N GLY A 92 1.20 -1.99 -21.59
CA GLY A 92 1.50 -0.63 -22.04
C GLY A 92 3.00 -0.39 -22.22
N GLY A 93 3.82 -0.85 -21.28
CA GLY A 93 5.28 -0.82 -21.38
C GLY A 93 5.82 -1.62 -22.57
N GLY A 94 5.23 -2.79 -22.86
CA GLY A 94 5.57 -3.59 -24.03
C GLY A 94 5.30 -2.87 -25.36
N PHE A 95 4.16 -2.17 -25.48
CA PHE A 95 3.87 -1.33 -26.65
C PHE A 95 4.87 -0.19 -26.83
N LEU A 96 5.28 0.47 -25.74
CA LEU A 96 6.31 1.51 -25.78
C LEU A 96 7.67 0.95 -26.22
N ALA A 97 8.09 -0.19 -25.67
CA ALA A 97 9.33 -0.85 -26.07
C ALA A 97 9.31 -1.25 -27.56
N GLY A 98 8.18 -1.80 -28.02
CA GLY A 98 7.97 -2.15 -29.43
C GLY A 98 8.00 -0.93 -30.35
N ALA A 99 7.44 0.20 -29.92
CA ALA A 99 7.49 1.46 -30.67
C ALA A 99 8.92 1.96 -30.89
N VAL A 100 9.77 1.86 -29.85
CA VAL A 100 11.20 2.22 -29.95
C VAL A 100 11.95 1.27 -30.88
N ALA A 101 11.60 -0.02 -30.88
CA ALA A 101 12.26 -1.03 -31.70
C ALA A 101 11.84 -1.01 -33.18
N ALA A 102 10.58 -0.65 -33.47
CA ALA A 102 10.03 -0.72 -34.83
C ALA A 102 10.66 0.29 -35.80
N ASN A 103 11.10 1.46 -35.31
CA ASN A 103 11.74 2.54 -36.07
C ASN A 103 11.08 2.84 -37.44
N ASP A 104 9.76 2.70 -37.52
CA ASP A 104 8.96 2.88 -38.73
C ASP A 104 7.88 3.96 -38.52
N GLY A 105 7.11 4.25 -39.56
CA GLY A 105 6.01 5.23 -39.48
C GLY A 105 4.87 4.84 -38.54
N ARG A 106 4.81 3.59 -38.04
CA ARG A 106 3.79 3.10 -37.10
C ARG A 106 4.23 3.24 -35.64
N SER A 107 5.52 3.53 -35.39
CA SER A 107 6.07 3.79 -34.06
C SER A 107 5.27 4.82 -33.27
N GLY A 108 4.80 5.91 -33.91
CA GLY A 108 3.99 6.93 -33.25
C GLY A 108 2.65 6.41 -32.72
N VAL A 109 1.97 5.54 -33.48
CA VAL A 109 0.70 4.93 -33.07
C VAL A 109 0.93 3.94 -31.92
N LEU A 110 1.95 3.08 -32.03
CA LEU A 110 2.31 2.15 -30.97
C LEU A 110 2.70 2.87 -29.68
N ALA A 111 3.45 3.96 -29.78
CA ALA A 111 3.83 4.78 -28.64
C ALA A 111 2.61 5.44 -27.99
N GLY A 112 1.69 5.98 -28.79
CA GLY A 112 0.44 6.58 -28.29
C GLY A 112 -0.44 5.56 -27.56
N VAL A 113 -0.65 4.38 -28.14
CA VAL A 113 -1.43 3.28 -27.52
C VAL A 113 -0.76 2.81 -26.23
N GLY A 114 0.56 2.58 -26.25
CA GLY A 114 1.31 2.16 -25.07
C GLY A 114 1.22 3.16 -23.93
N LEU A 115 1.34 4.47 -24.23
CA LEU A 115 1.22 5.54 -23.25
C LEU A 115 -0.18 5.56 -22.62
N VAL A 116 -1.25 5.50 -23.41
CA VAL A 116 -2.64 5.51 -22.90
C VAL A 116 -2.90 4.33 -21.98
N ILE A 117 -2.48 3.12 -22.38
CA ILE A 117 -2.65 1.92 -21.56
C ILE A 117 -1.86 2.04 -20.26
N LEU A 118 -0.60 2.48 -20.33
CA LEU A 118 0.28 2.62 -19.17
C LEU A 118 -0.27 3.65 -18.17
N THR A 119 -0.65 4.84 -18.65
CA THR A 119 -1.24 5.88 -17.81
C THR A 119 -2.56 5.41 -17.20
N GLY A 120 -3.44 4.77 -17.98
CA GLY A 120 -4.68 4.19 -17.48
C GLY A 120 -4.47 3.15 -16.40
N ALA A 121 -3.47 2.27 -16.57
CA ALA A 121 -3.08 1.27 -15.58
C ALA A 121 -2.57 1.90 -14.28
N VAL A 122 -1.75 2.95 -14.36
CA VAL A 122 -1.26 3.70 -13.19
C VAL A 122 -2.42 4.37 -12.45
N VAL A 123 -3.29 5.10 -13.15
CA VAL A 123 -4.45 5.79 -12.56
C VAL A 123 -5.39 4.77 -11.91
N PHE A 124 -5.70 3.67 -12.60
CA PHE A 124 -6.54 2.61 -12.06
C PHE A 124 -5.90 1.94 -10.83
N GLY A 125 -4.60 1.65 -10.87
CA GLY A 125 -3.85 1.07 -9.76
C GLY A 125 -3.84 1.98 -8.53
N VAL A 126 -3.60 3.28 -8.73
CA VAL A 126 -3.64 4.30 -7.65
C VAL A 126 -5.06 4.42 -7.09
N ALA A 127 -6.09 4.55 -7.94
CA ALA A 127 -7.48 4.63 -7.48
C ALA A 127 -7.92 3.37 -6.71
N ASN A 128 -7.53 2.19 -7.18
CA ASN A 128 -7.78 0.92 -6.49
C ASN A 128 -7.06 0.87 -5.14
N SER A 129 -5.81 1.32 -5.07
CA SER A 129 -5.06 1.44 -3.83
C SER A 129 -5.73 2.42 -2.87
N LEU A 130 -6.10 3.62 -3.32
CA LEU A 130 -6.73 4.64 -2.48
C LEU A 130 -8.06 4.17 -1.89
N ARG A 131 -8.88 3.47 -2.68
CA ARG A 131 -10.20 2.99 -2.24
C ARG A 131 -10.14 1.72 -1.41
N ASN A 132 -9.37 0.72 -1.84
CA ASN A 132 -9.48 -0.65 -1.29
C ASN A 132 -8.32 -1.05 -0.39
N SER A 133 -7.18 -0.35 -0.45
CA SER A 133 -6.07 -0.63 0.47
C SER A 133 -6.26 0.08 1.81
N VAL A 134 -5.53 -0.42 2.79
CA VAL A 134 -5.29 0.22 4.08
C VAL A 134 -3.88 0.78 3.98
N GLY A 135 -3.72 2.06 4.32
CA GLY A 135 -2.38 2.65 4.32
C GLY A 135 -1.72 2.40 5.65
N VAL A 136 -0.39 2.25 5.62
CA VAL A 136 0.42 2.18 6.82
C VAL A 136 1.54 3.20 6.62
N HIS A 137 1.60 4.19 7.49
CA HIS A 137 2.64 5.20 7.50
C HIS A 137 3.33 5.18 8.86
N VAL A 138 4.61 5.55 8.87
CA VAL A 138 5.35 5.72 10.12
C VAL A 138 5.40 7.20 10.45
N ASN A 139 4.97 7.55 11.66
CA ASN A 139 5.07 8.92 12.17
C ASN A 139 6.51 9.27 12.55
N ARG A 140 6.81 10.56 12.78
CA ARG A 140 8.12 11.05 13.23
C ARG A 140 8.61 10.34 14.51
N ASP A 141 7.67 10.00 15.39
CA ASP A 141 7.92 9.30 16.65
C ASP A 141 8.11 7.78 16.48
N GLN A 142 8.26 7.32 15.24
CA GLN A 142 8.38 5.90 14.84
C GLN A 142 7.11 5.06 15.04
N ASP A 143 5.98 5.66 15.42
CA ASP A 143 4.70 4.94 15.53
C ASP A 143 4.12 4.52 14.18
N LEU A 144 3.46 3.36 14.16
CA LEU A 144 2.73 2.85 13.00
C LEU A 144 1.33 3.45 12.99
N VAL A 145 1.07 4.31 12.02
CA VAL A 145 -0.26 4.87 11.77
C VAL A 145 -0.93 4.08 10.66
N ILE A 146 -1.97 3.34 11.02
CA ILE A 146 -2.87 2.71 10.06
C ILE A 146 -3.86 3.78 9.60
N VAL A 147 -3.74 4.20 8.34
CA VAL A 147 -4.63 5.18 7.74
C VAL A 147 -5.71 4.51 6.91
N ARG A 148 -6.80 5.24 6.69
CA ARG A 148 -7.93 4.81 5.85
C ARG A 148 -8.68 3.60 6.43
N THR A 149 -8.74 3.53 7.75
CA THR A 149 -9.52 2.51 8.47
C THR A 149 -11.01 2.88 8.53
N HIS A 150 -11.84 1.86 8.70
CA HIS A 150 -13.26 2.04 8.94
C HIS A 150 -13.50 2.66 10.33
N PRO A 151 -14.46 3.60 10.50
CA PRO A 151 -14.72 4.23 11.80
C PRO A 151 -14.96 3.23 12.94
N SER A 152 -15.76 2.17 12.70
CA SER A 152 -16.02 1.17 13.74
C SER A 152 -14.77 0.41 14.20
N PHE A 153 -13.79 0.21 13.32
CA PHE A 153 -12.51 -0.37 13.71
C PHE A 153 -11.73 0.59 14.60
N ALA A 154 -11.67 1.88 14.24
CA ALA A 154 -11.02 2.89 15.07
C ALA A 154 -11.73 3.09 16.42
N ASP A 155 -13.05 2.92 16.48
CA ASP A 155 -13.81 2.91 17.73
C ASP A 155 -13.46 1.70 18.59
N ALA A 156 -13.39 0.51 17.98
CA ALA A 156 -12.98 -0.72 18.67
C ALA A 156 -11.55 -0.65 19.20
N VAL A 157 -10.59 -0.11 18.41
CA VAL A 157 -9.22 0.10 18.88
C VAL A 157 -9.18 1.12 20.03
N ARG A 158 -9.93 2.21 19.93
CA ARG A 158 -10.01 3.20 21.02
C ARG A 158 -10.60 2.59 22.29
N ALA A 159 -11.64 1.77 22.18
CA ALA A 159 -12.21 1.07 23.32
C ALA A 159 -11.20 0.10 23.96
N ALA A 160 -10.52 -0.70 23.14
CA ALA A 160 -9.49 -1.64 23.61
C ALA A 160 -8.24 -0.95 24.17
N ALA A 161 -7.88 0.24 23.69
CA ALA A 161 -6.74 1.01 24.21
C ALA A 161 -7.04 1.67 25.57
N VAL A 162 -8.32 1.89 25.89
CA VAL A 162 -8.76 2.42 27.19
C VAL A 162 -8.80 1.31 28.24
N GLU A 163 -9.01 0.05 27.83
CA GLU A 163 -8.85 -1.11 28.68
C GLU A 163 -7.35 -1.42 28.82
N PRO A 164 -6.73 -1.26 30.00
CA PRO A 164 -5.34 -1.65 30.17
C PRO A 164 -5.25 -3.15 29.91
N LEU A 165 -4.49 -3.54 28.88
CA LEU A 165 -4.11 -4.94 28.63
C LEU A 165 -3.73 -5.56 29.97
N ALA A 166 -4.64 -6.36 30.53
CA ALA A 166 -4.37 -7.14 31.71
C ALA A 166 -3.18 -8.01 31.33
N ARG A 167 -2.01 -7.71 31.90
CA ARG A 167 -0.77 -8.43 31.61
C ARG A 167 -1.05 -9.91 31.87
N ALA A 168 -1.07 -10.70 30.80
CA ALA A 168 -1.05 -12.16 30.88
C ALA A 168 0.34 -12.62 31.36
#